data_AF-A0A0Q8W3U4-F1
#
_entry.id   AF-A0A0Q8W3U4-F1
#
_cell.length_a   1.000
_cell.length_b   1.000
_cell.length_c   1.000
_cell.angle_alpha   90.00
_cell.angle_beta   90.00
_cell.angle_gamma   90.00
#
_symmetry.space_group_name_H-M   'P 1'
#
loop_
_entity.id
_entity.type
_entity.pdbx_description
1 polymer ?
#
loop_
_entity_poly.entity_id
_entity_poly.type
_entity_poly.pdbx_seq_one_letter_code
_entity_poly.pdbx_strand_id
1 'polypeptide(L)'
;MSDTQTAVPTGRLAVLLVSVLLLGLTLTWSFLSMRAVMEVGGSCADGGPYVSAQPCPGGAGFIGIAVPLMILATFAGSFVAVSISAPNLLVPMWTILFGSLGWNFLEYAITWPGGVDPGWLICGIVFELMALPGLIAILATRGAMWTSGKGAGSKPTDAGLWWGIYLALGTVGAALGAWSFYSWR
;
A
#
# COMPACT_ATOMS: atom_id res chain seq x y z
N MET A 1 -35.38 28.61 -7.37
CA MET A 1 -34.07 28.05 -7.72
C MET A 1 -33.45 27.60 -6.42
N SER A 2 -33.63 26.32 -6.07
CA SER A 2 -33.14 25.78 -4.80
C SER A 2 -31.69 25.38 -4.97
N ASP A 3 -30.81 26.01 -4.19
CA ASP A 3 -29.42 25.64 -4.01
C ASP A 3 -29.32 24.18 -3.58
N THR A 4 -29.12 23.30 -4.55
CA THR A 4 -28.79 21.90 -4.28
C THR A 4 -27.31 21.89 -3.95
N GLN A 5 -26.96 22.07 -2.67
CA GLN A 5 -25.62 21.78 -2.18
C GLN A 5 -25.22 20.39 -2.69
N THR A 6 -24.26 20.37 -3.61
CA THR A 6 -23.60 19.16 -4.12
C THR A 6 -22.68 18.59 -3.03
N ALA A 7 -23.26 18.22 -1.88
CA ALA A 7 -22.54 17.61 -0.80
C ALA A 7 -22.10 16.21 -1.23
N VAL A 8 -20.80 15.91 -1.09
CA VAL A 8 -20.28 14.56 -1.30
C VAL A 8 -21.05 13.62 -0.37
N PRO A 9 -21.62 12.50 -0.86
CA PRO A 9 -22.36 11.59 0.00
C PRO A 9 -21.48 11.12 1.15
N THR A 10 -21.86 11.40 2.40
CA THR A 10 -21.03 11.16 3.59
C THR A 10 -20.54 9.71 3.69
N GLY A 11 -21.39 8.75 3.32
CA GLY A 11 -21.02 7.33 3.27
C GLY A 11 -19.91 7.02 2.27
N ARG A 12 -19.91 7.64 1.09
CA ARG A 12 -18.85 7.47 0.08
C ARG A 12 -17.54 8.07 0.58
N LEU A 13 -17.60 9.29 1.12
CA LEU A 13 -16.42 9.91 1.70
C LEU A 13 -15.83 9.04 2.81
N ALA A 14 -16.65 8.53 3.73
CA ALA A 14 -16.21 7.65 4.80
C ALA A 14 -15.50 6.38 4.28
N VAL A 15 -16.09 5.71 3.27
CA VAL A 15 -15.47 4.51 2.66
C VAL A 15 -14.10 4.84 2.07
N LEU A 16 -13.96 5.96 1.35
CA LEU A 16 -12.67 6.35 0.77
C LEU A 16 -11.61 6.60 1.86
N LEU A 17 -11.94 7.37 2.90
CA LEU A 17 -10.99 7.71 3.97
C LEU A 17 -10.57 6.45 4.75
N VAL A 18 -11.51 5.54 5.01
CA VAL A 18 -11.21 4.24 5.64
C VAL A 18 -10.31 3.40 4.73
N SER A 19 -10.60 3.34 3.43
CA SER A 19 -9.75 2.64 2.46
C SER A 19 -8.32 3.15 2.44
N VAL A 20 -8.10 4.47 2.49
CA VAL A 20 -6.76 5.07 2.55
C VAL A 20 -6.03 4.70 3.84
N LEU A 21 -6.71 4.75 4.98
CA LEU A 21 -6.13 4.37 6.26
C LEU A 21 -5.74 2.89 6.27
N LEU A 22 -6.64 2.02 5.79
CA LEU A 22 -6.36 0.59 5.66
C LEU A 22 -5.22 0.31 4.69
N LEU A 23 -5.10 1.08 3.61
CA LEU A 23 -3.99 0.94 2.67
C LEU A 23 -2.64 1.22 3.36
N GLY A 24 -2.52 2.33 4.10
CA GLY A 24 -1.29 2.65 4.84
C GLY A 24 -0.92 1.59 5.89
N LEU A 25 -1.94 1.10 6.62
CA LEU A 25 -1.81 0.06 7.63
C LEU A 25 -1.33 -1.27 7.02
N THR A 26 -2.00 -1.74 5.97
CA THR A 26 -1.71 -3.02 5.33
C THR A 26 -0.40 -3.01 4.54
N LEU A 27 -0.02 -1.88 3.94
CA LEU A 27 1.31 -1.70 3.35
C LEU A 27 2.41 -1.83 4.40
N THR A 28 2.22 -1.22 5.57
CA THR A 28 3.19 -1.30 6.66
C THR A 28 3.29 -2.70 7.24
N TRP A 29 2.16 -3.39 7.44
CA TRP A 29 2.18 -4.80 7.82
C TRP A 29 2.90 -5.67 6.80
N SER A 30 2.64 -5.48 5.51
CA SER A 30 3.31 -6.26 4.45
C SER A 30 4.82 -6.01 4.44
N PHE A 31 5.23 -4.74 4.56
CA PHE A 31 6.62 -4.33 4.62
C PHE A 31 7.37 -4.92 5.81
N LEU A 32 6.80 -4.82 7.02
CA LEU A 32 7.42 -5.32 8.24
C LEU A 32 7.39 -6.85 8.34
N SER A 33 6.31 -7.49 7.89
CA SER A 33 6.21 -8.97 7.86
C SER A 33 7.27 -9.57 6.94
N MET A 34 7.48 -8.97 5.77
CA MET A 34 8.52 -9.41 4.83
C MET A 34 9.90 -9.32 5.46
N ARG A 35 10.21 -8.19 6.12
CA ARG A 35 11.48 -8.03 6.86
C ARG A 35 11.67 -9.10 7.92
N ALA A 36 10.63 -9.38 8.71
CA ALA A 36 10.69 -10.42 9.72
C ALA A 36 11.04 -11.80 9.12
N VAL A 37 10.49 -12.15 7.95
CA VAL A 37 10.81 -13.41 7.26
C VAL A 37 12.21 -13.38 6.64
N MET A 38 12.65 -12.24 6.09
CA MET A 38 13.98 -12.11 5.52
C MET A 38 15.10 -12.17 6.57
N GLU A 39 14.84 -11.69 7.79
CA GLU A 39 15.77 -11.83 8.93
C GLU A 39 16.10 -13.29 9.28
N VAL A 40 15.16 -14.21 9.04
CA VAL A 40 15.35 -15.67 9.28
C VAL A 40 15.75 -16.45 8.03
N GLY A 41 16.13 -15.75 6.94
CA GLY A 41 16.60 -16.38 5.70
C GLY A 41 15.55 -16.55 4.61
N GLY A 42 14.41 -15.86 4.71
CA GLY A 42 13.43 -15.75 3.63
C GLY A 42 12.34 -16.82 3.61
N SER A 43 12.37 -17.79 4.53
CA SER A 43 11.28 -18.74 4.73
C SER A 43 11.19 -19.21 6.17
N CYS A 44 9.97 -19.35 6.68
CA CYS A 44 9.68 -19.89 8.00
C CYS A 44 8.32 -20.60 7.95
N ALA A 45 8.09 -21.54 8.87
CA ALA A 45 6.78 -22.13 9.09
C ALA A 45 6.69 -22.69 10.51
N ASP A 46 5.49 -22.68 11.09
CA ASP A 46 5.20 -23.30 12.38
C ASP A 46 4.20 -24.44 12.21
N GLY A 47 4.62 -25.64 12.60
CA GLY A 47 3.77 -26.84 12.52
C GLY A 47 3.56 -27.36 11.09
N GLY A 48 3.62 -28.68 10.94
CA GLY A 48 3.42 -29.37 9.67
C GLY A 48 4.15 -30.71 9.61
N PRO A 49 3.78 -31.61 8.69
CA PRO A 49 4.48 -32.88 8.49
C PRO A 49 5.86 -32.71 7.82
N TYR A 50 6.13 -31.53 7.25
CA TYR A 50 7.43 -31.16 6.70
C TYR A 50 8.25 -30.42 7.77
N VAL A 51 9.49 -30.85 7.96
CA VAL A 51 10.43 -30.25 8.91
C VAL A 51 10.65 -28.79 8.52
N SER A 52 10.04 -27.88 9.27
CA SER A 52 10.28 -26.45 9.09
C SER A 52 11.72 -26.13 9.47
N ALA A 53 12.43 -25.40 8.62
CA ALA A 53 13.83 -25.08 8.84
C ALA A 53 14.01 -24.24 10.12
N GLN A 54 13.10 -23.30 10.39
CA GLN A 54 13.07 -22.43 11.57
C GLN A 54 11.62 -21.97 11.85
N PRO A 55 11.24 -21.74 13.12
CA PRO A 55 9.91 -21.23 13.48
C PRO A 55 9.69 -19.79 12.99
N CYS A 56 8.44 -19.39 12.74
CA CYS A 56 8.16 -18.05 12.24
C CYS A 56 8.30 -16.98 13.34
N PRO A 57 9.01 -15.87 13.05
CA PRO A 57 9.09 -14.76 13.99
C PRO A 57 7.73 -14.07 14.14
N GLY A 58 7.52 -13.47 15.32
CA GLY A 58 6.34 -12.68 15.62
C GLY A 58 6.08 -11.61 14.54
N GLY A 59 4.81 -11.51 14.12
CA GLY A 59 4.37 -10.56 13.10
C GLY A 59 4.46 -11.05 11.65
N ALA A 60 5.21 -12.12 11.34
CA ALA A 60 5.29 -12.65 9.96
C ALA A 60 3.90 -13.04 9.39
N GLY A 61 2.99 -13.50 10.25
CA GLY A 61 1.63 -13.88 9.86
C GLY A 61 0.73 -12.72 9.42
N PHE A 62 1.08 -11.46 9.73
CA PHE A 62 0.24 -10.31 9.33
C PHE A 62 0.11 -10.19 7.82
N ILE A 63 1.10 -10.63 7.04
CA ILE A 63 1.05 -10.58 5.58
C ILE A 63 -0.15 -11.35 4.99
N GLY A 64 -0.56 -12.45 5.65
CA GLY A 64 -1.68 -13.28 5.21
C GLY A 64 -3.03 -12.56 5.28
N ILE A 65 -3.18 -11.57 6.17
CA ILE A 65 -4.36 -10.72 6.28
C ILE A 65 -4.16 -9.38 5.55
N ALA A 66 -2.93 -8.86 5.59
CA ALA A 66 -2.59 -7.57 5.00
C ALA A 66 -2.87 -7.54 3.50
N VAL A 67 -2.46 -8.56 2.74
CA VAL A 67 -2.63 -8.57 1.28
C VAL A 67 -4.10 -8.60 0.85
N PRO A 68 -4.95 -9.54 1.34
CA PRO A 68 -6.38 -9.52 1.00
C PRO A 68 -7.07 -8.21 1.40
N LEU A 69 -6.78 -7.69 2.61
CA LEU A 69 -7.39 -6.46 3.10
C LEU A 69 -6.95 -5.25 2.27
N MET A 70 -5.68 -5.18 1.87
CA MET A 70 -5.14 -4.15 0.99
C MET A 70 -5.85 -4.14 -0.36
N ILE A 71 -6.01 -5.32 -0.98
CA ILE A 71 -6.70 -5.47 -2.27
C ILE A 71 -8.14 -4.97 -2.15
N LEU A 72 -8.89 -5.46 -1.15
CA LEU A 72 -10.29 -5.07 -0.93
C LEU A 72 -10.41 -3.56 -0.67
N ALA A 73 -9.58 -3.00 0.22
CA ALA A 73 -9.57 -1.58 0.53
C ALA A 73 -9.26 -0.73 -0.71
N THR A 74 -8.31 -1.15 -1.53
CA THR A 74 -7.88 -0.43 -2.74
C THR A 74 -8.97 -0.43 -3.81
N PHE A 75 -9.61 -1.57 -4.07
CA PHE A 75 -10.69 -1.65 -5.06
C PHE A 75 -11.93 -0.87 -4.61
N ALA A 76 -12.36 -1.06 -3.36
CA ALA A 76 -13.49 -0.32 -2.79
C ALA A 76 -13.23 1.20 -2.80
N GLY A 77 -12.04 1.61 -2.34
CA GLY A 77 -11.65 3.02 -2.30
C GLY A 77 -11.51 3.63 -3.69
N SER A 78 -10.95 2.90 -4.66
CA SER A 78 -10.83 3.39 -6.04
C SER A 78 -12.18 3.54 -6.72
N PHE A 79 -13.11 2.59 -6.54
CA PHE A 79 -14.47 2.69 -7.07
C PHE A 79 -15.19 3.93 -6.52
N VAL A 80 -15.05 4.16 -5.22
CA VAL A 80 -15.67 5.33 -4.58
C VAL A 80 -14.97 6.62 -4.96
N ALA A 81 -13.64 6.65 -5.04
CA ALA A 81 -12.86 7.83 -5.45
C ALA A 81 -13.31 8.34 -6.82
N VAL A 82 -13.43 7.44 -7.81
CA VAL A 82 -13.91 7.79 -9.15
C VAL A 82 -15.35 8.35 -9.10
N SER A 83 -16.20 7.84 -8.21
CA SER A 83 -17.59 8.32 -8.06
C SER A 83 -17.72 9.72 -7.45
N ILE A 84 -16.66 10.24 -6.83
CA ILE A 84 -16.61 11.58 -6.21
C ILE A 84 -15.51 12.46 -6.82
N SER A 85 -14.99 12.08 -7.99
CA SER A 85 -13.92 12.79 -8.71
C SER A 85 -12.61 12.96 -7.91
N ALA A 86 -12.32 12.04 -6.98
CA ALA A 86 -11.04 11.95 -6.29
C ALA A 86 -10.06 11.02 -7.03
N PRO A 87 -8.74 11.16 -6.85
CA PRO A 87 -7.75 10.27 -7.47
C PRO A 87 -7.93 8.81 -7.01
N ASN A 88 -7.80 7.87 -7.94
CA ASN A 88 -7.89 6.44 -7.61
C ASN A 88 -6.75 5.99 -6.68
N LEU A 89 -7.00 4.94 -5.91
CA LEU A 89 -6.01 4.38 -4.98
C LEU A 89 -5.15 3.28 -5.60
N LEU A 90 -5.54 2.73 -6.74
CA LEU A 90 -4.88 1.59 -7.37
C LEU A 90 -3.43 1.90 -7.77
N VAL A 91 -3.21 3.07 -8.36
CA VAL A 91 -1.87 3.49 -8.81
C VAL A 91 -0.94 3.75 -7.62
N PRO A 92 -1.31 4.56 -6.60
CA PRO A 92 -0.46 4.71 -5.41
C PRO A 92 -0.28 3.41 -4.63
N MET A 93 -1.30 2.54 -4.52
CA MET A 93 -1.13 1.21 -3.93
C MET A 93 -0.05 0.42 -4.67
N TRP A 94 -0.15 0.32 -6.00
CA TRP A 94 0.80 -0.40 -6.83
C TRP A 94 2.22 0.15 -6.65
N THR A 95 2.40 1.47 -6.82
CA THR A 95 3.72 2.09 -6.70
C THR A 95 4.33 1.91 -5.33
N ILE A 96 3.57 2.14 -4.26
CA ILE A 96 4.09 2.06 -2.89
C ILE A 96 4.33 0.60 -2.49
N LEU A 97 3.44 -0.32 -2.86
CA LEU A 97 3.62 -1.74 -2.59
C LEU A 97 4.89 -2.26 -3.25
N PHE A 98 5.00 -2.12 -4.57
CA PHE A 98 6.15 -2.65 -5.31
C PHE A 98 7.45 -1.94 -4.94
N GLY A 99 7.43 -0.61 -4.73
CA GLY A 99 8.62 0.12 -4.31
C GLY A 99 9.06 -0.24 -2.89
N SER A 100 8.13 -0.38 -1.94
CA SER A 100 8.50 -0.75 -0.56
C SER A 100 9.00 -2.19 -0.44
N LEU A 101 8.42 -3.14 -1.18
CA LEU A 101 8.91 -4.52 -1.24
C LEU A 101 10.24 -4.63 -2.01
N GLY A 102 10.40 -3.85 -3.09
CA GLY A 102 11.65 -3.74 -3.84
C GLY A 102 12.79 -3.24 -2.96
N TRP A 103 12.54 -2.18 -2.18
CA TRP A 103 13.48 -1.66 -1.20
C TRP A 103 13.94 -2.72 -0.19
N ASN A 104 13.01 -3.50 0.38
CA ASN A 104 13.35 -4.59 1.29
C ASN A 104 14.33 -5.58 0.65
N PHE A 105 14.03 -6.03 -0.56
CA PHE A 105 14.90 -6.94 -1.28
C PHE A 105 16.29 -6.35 -1.54
N LEU A 106 16.38 -5.09 -1.98
CA LEU A 106 17.65 -4.43 -2.26
C LEU A 106 18.50 -4.26 -0.99
N GLU A 107 17.89 -3.83 0.11
CA GLU A 107 18.58 -3.64 1.39
C GLU A 107 19.12 -4.97 1.94
N TYR A 108 18.27 -5.99 2.00
CA TYR A 108 18.66 -7.31 2.49
C TYR A 108 19.65 -8.01 1.57
N ALA A 109 19.56 -7.80 0.25
CA ALA A 109 20.53 -8.35 -0.69
C ALA A 109 21.96 -7.88 -0.39
N ILE A 110 22.13 -6.62 0.02
CA ILE A 110 23.46 -6.01 0.22
C ILE A 110 23.95 -6.20 1.67
N THR A 111 23.03 -6.23 2.64
CA THR A 111 23.34 -6.34 4.07
C THR A 111 23.44 -7.77 4.58
N TRP A 112 23.23 -8.77 3.72
CA TRP A 112 23.26 -10.18 4.10
C TRP A 112 24.64 -10.62 4.61
N PRO A 113 24.73 -11.40 5.72
CA PRO A 113 26.01 -11.81 6.31
C PRO A 113 26.91 -12.64 5.38
N GLY A 114 26.33 -13.32 4.38
CA GLY A 114 27.06 -14.11 3.39
C GLY A 114 27.64 -13.32 2.22
N GLY A 115 27.55 -11.98 2.25
CA GLY A 115 27.83 -11.12 1.10
C GLY A 115 26.56 -10.86 0.27
N VAL A 116 26.73 -10.34 -0.94
CA VAL A 116 25.59 -9.92 -1.78
C VAL A 116 24.77 -11.14 -2.23
N ASP A 117 23.49 -11.21 -1.84
CA ASP A 117 22.56 -12.25 -2.32
C ASP A 117 22.02 -11.89 -3.72
N PRO A 118 22.34 -12.66 -4.76
CA PRO A 118 21.90 -12.34 -6.12
C PRO A 118 20.40 -12.50 -6.33
N GLY A 119 19.76 -13.42 -5.61
CA GLY A 119 18.33 -13.70 -5.75
C GLY A 119 17.51 -12.52 -5.24
N TRP A 120 17.82 -12.05 -4.04
CA TRP A 120 17.20 -10.86 -3.47
C TRP A 120 17.53 -9.61 -4.28
N LEU A 121 18.76 -9.48 -4.80
CA LEU A 121 19.11 -8.33 -5.65
C LEU A 121 18.25 -8.28 -6.92
N ILE A 122 18.12 -9.41 -7.62
CA ILE A 122 17.29 -9.49 -8.85
C ILE A 122 15.82 -9.21 -8.51
N CYS A 123 15.29 -9.80 -7.44
CA CYS A 123 13.92 -9.53 -6.99
C CYS A 123 13.73 -8.03 -6.70
N GLY A 124 14.65 -7.40 -5.96
CA GLY A 124 14.56 -5.97 -5.65
C GLY A 124 14.51 -5.09 -6.89
N ILE A 125 15.39 -5.34 -7.87
CA ILE A 125 15.40 -4.61 -9.15
C ILE A 125 14.08 -4.81 -9.90
N VAL A 126 13.58 -6.04 -10.00
CA VAL A 126 12.32 -6.34 -10.71
C VAL A 126 11.14 -5.63 -10.05
N PHE A 127 11.03 -5.66 -8.72
CA PHE A 127 9.97 -4.98 -7.99
C PHE A 127 10.03 -3.45 -8.18
N GLU A 128 11.21 -2.84 -8.16
CA GLU A 128 11.37 -1.40 -8.47
C GLU A 128 10.96 -1.06 -9.91
N LEU A 129 11.34 -1.91 -10.88
CA LEU A 129 10.89 -1.76 -12.27
C LEU A 129 9.37 -1.90 -12.41
N MET A 130 8.73 -2.73 -11.59
CA MET A 130 7.27 -2.83 -11.54
C MET A 130 6.62 -1.60 -10.88
N ALA A 131 7.27 -0.96 -9.91
CA ALA A 131 6.78 0.27 -9.28
C ALA A 131 6.83 1.49 -10.22
N LEU A 132 7.85 1.51 -11.09
CA LEU A 132 8.21 2.65 -11.94
C LEU A 132 7.06 3.15 -12.86
N PRO A 133 6.31 2.31 -13.59
CA PRO A 133 5.18 2.78 -14.40
C PRO A 133 4.14 3.58 -13.61
N GLY A 134 3.82 3.15 -12.38
CA GLY A 134 2.87 3.86 -11.53
C GLY A 134 3.44 5.19 -11.03
N LEU A 135 4.72 5.23 -10.68
CA LEU A 135 5.40 6.47 -10.28
C LEU A 135 5.42 7.47 -11.44
N ILE A 136 5.82 7.03 -12.63
CA ILE A 136 5.82 7.85 -13.85
C ILE A 136 4.42 8.40 -14.10
N ALA A 137 3.40 7.56 -13.99
CA ALA A 137 2.03 8.00 -14.22
C ALA A 137 1.61 9.07 -13.20
N ILE A 138 1.89 8.89 -11.90
CA ILE A 138 1.58 9.87 -10.84
C ILE A 138 2.24 11.22 -11.16
N LEU A 139 3.53 11.20 -11.52
CA LEU A 139 4.30 12.41 -11.82
C LEU A 139 3.84 13.08 -13.13
N ALA A 140 3.68 12.31 -14.21
CA ALA A 140 3.29 12.82 -15.53
C ALA A 140 1.89 13.45 -15.53
N THR A 141 0.98 12.90 -14.74
CA THR A 141 -0.38 13.44 -14.58
C THR A 141 -0.50 14.50 -13.49
N ARG A 142 0.61 14.82 -12.80
CA ARG A 142 0.62 15.69 -11.60
C ARG A 142 -0.40 15.23 -10.56
N GLY A 143 -0.61 13.92 -10.45
CA GLY A 143 -1.58 13.33 -9.53
C GLY A 143 -3.05 13.51 -9.92
N ALA A 144 -3.36 14.08 -11.10
CA ALA A 144 -4.73 14.25 -11.58
C ALA A 144 -5.35 12.97 -12.18
N MET A 145 -4.70 11.82 -11.98
CA MET A 145 -5.02 10.59 -12.69
C MET A 145 -6.42 10.06 -12.37
N TRP A 146 -7.23 9.89 -13.42
CA TRP A 146 -8.57 9.30 -13.42
C TRP A 146 -9.57 9.91 -12.42
N THR A 147 -9.65 11.25 -12.38
CA THR A 147 -10.83 11.95 -11.82
C THR A 147 -12.03 11.96 -12.80
N SER A 148 -11.97 11.22 -13.92
CA SER A 148 -12.99 11.26 -14.97
C SER A 148 -14.18 10.34 -14.70
N GLY A 149 -14.94 10.66 -13.64
CA GLY A 149 -16.37 10.36 -13.66
C GLY A 149 -17.03 11.27 -14.70
N LYS A 150 -17.49 10.70 -15.82
CA LYS A 150 -18.36 11.43 -16.77
C LYS A 150 -19.67 11.80 -16.06
N GLY A 151 -19.73 13.00 -15.52
CA GLY A 151 -20.97 13.56 -14.94
C GLY A 151 -20.69 14.85 -14.17
N ALA A 152 -21.11 15.98 -14.76
CA ALA A 152 -21.14 17.33 -14.18
C ALA A 152 -19.79 18.03 -13.97
N GLY A 153 -19.32 18.71 -15.02
CA GLY A 153 -18.98 20.15 -15.02
C GLY A 153 -18.16 20.79 -13.90
N SER A 154 -17.55 20.02 -13.01
CA SER A 154 -16.75 20.50 -11.90
C SER A 154 -15.30 20.12 -12.17
N LYS A 155 -14.42 21.12 -12.18
CA LYS A 155 -12.98 20.91 -12.10
C LYS A 155 -12.71 19.94 -10.93
N PRO A 156 -11.73 19.04 -11.02
CA PRO A 156 -11.33 18.27 -9.85
C PRO A 156 -11.09 19.24 -8.69
N THR A 157 -11.84 19.06 -7.61
CA THR A 157 -11.64 19.77 -6.35
C THR A 157 -10.19 19.53 -5.95
N ASP A 158 -9.37 20.59 -5.99
CA ASP A 158 -7.93 20.62 -5.71
C ASP A 158 -7.24 19.25 -5.60
N ALA A 159 -6.64 18.74 -6.68
CA ALA A 159 -5.89 17.48 -6.63
C ALA A 159 -4.83 17.48 -5.51
N GLY A 160 -4.22 18.64 -5.25
CA GLY A 160 -3.29 18.83 -4.13
C GLY A 160 -3.92 18.61 -2.75
N LEU A 161 -5.18 18.99 -2.54
CA LEU A 161 -5.90 18.73 -1.30
C LEU A 161 -6.11 17.23 -1.09
N TRP A 162 -6.57 16.51 -2.12
CA TRP A 162 -6.76 15.06 -2.04
C TRP A 162 -5.46 14.31 -1.75
N TRP A 163 -4.38 14.67 -2.42
CA TRP A 163 -3.06 14.09 -2.12
C TRP A 163 -2.60 14.44 -0.70
N GLY A 164 -2.85 15.66 -0.22
CA GLY A 164 -2.60 16.03 1.18
C GLY A 164 -3.38 15.16 2.18
N ILE A 165 -4.67 14.94 1.92
CA ILE A 165 -5.51 14.04 2.74
C ILE A 165 -5.00 12.61 2.68
N TYR A 166 -4.65 12.10 1.49
CA TYR A 166 -4.14 10.75 1.32
C TYR A 166 -2.81 10.53 2.02
N LEU A 167 -1.90 11.50 1.96
CA LEU A 167 -0.64 11.45 2.69
C LEU A 167 -0.86 11.51 4.21
N ALA A 168 -1.72 12.40 4.70
CA ALA A 168 -2.01 12.49 6.13
C ALA A 168 -2.68 11.20 6.66
N LEU A 169 -3.70 10.68 6.00
CA LEU A 169 -4.36 9.45 6.43
C LEU A 169 -3.51 8.21 6.19
N GLY A 170 -2.77 8.16 5.09
CA GLY A 170 -1.86 7.07 4.79
C GLY A 170 -0.72 6.97 5.81
N THR A 171 -0.18 8.11 6.25
CA THR A 171 0.84 8.15 7.32
C THR A 171 0.26 7.75 8.67
N VAL A 172 -0.96 8.17 9.01
CA VAL A 172 -1.67 7.69 10.21
C VAL A 172 -1.89 6.18 10.13
N GLY A 173 -2.36 5.67 8.99
CA GLY A 173 -2.52 4.24 8.73
C GLY A 173 -1.20 3.48 8.90
N ALA A 174 -0.12 4.00 8.32
CA ALA A 174 1.21 3.41 8.46
C ALA A 174 1.71 3.41 9.91
N ALA A 175 1.51 4.50 10.66
CA ALA A 175 1.87 4.58 12.07
C ALA A 175 1.07 3.57 12.91
N LEU A 176 -0.22 3.40 12.65
CA LEU A 176 -1.06 2.38 13.29
C LEU A 176 -0.60 0.96 12.90
N GLY A 177 -0.22 0.76 11.65
CA GLY A 177 0.35 -0.50 11.15
C GLY A 177 1.65 -0.86 11.86
N ALA A 178 2.56 0.09 12.03
CA ALA A 178 3.81 -0.11 12.76
C ALA A 178 3.56 -0.36 14.25
N TRP A 179 2.74 0.47 14.91
CA TRP A 179 2.40 0.32 16.32
C TRP A 179 1.77 -1.04 16.60
N SER A 180 0.77 -1.43 15.80
CA SER A 180 0.15 -2.75 15.93
C SER A 180 1.17 -3.85 15.68
N PHE A 181 1.95 -3.81 14.59
CA PHE A 181 2.96 -4.84 14.31
C PHE A 181 3.91 -5.08 15.48
N TYR A 182 4.45 -4.01 16.09
CA TYR A 182 5.36 -4.12 17.22
C TYR A 182 4.68 -4.50 18.54
N SER A 183 3.38 -4.24 18.70
CA SER A 183 2.64 -4.68 19.89
C SER A 183 2.40 -6.21 19.94
N TRP A 184 2.55 -6.90 18.81
CA TRP A 184 2.36 -8.35 18.67
C TRP A 184 3.66 -9.11 18.39
N ARG A 185 4.82 -8.45 18.43
CA ARG A 185 6.15 -9.05 18.26
C ARG A 185 6.78 -9.37 19.61
#